data_AF-A0A419E006-F1
#
_entry.id   AF-A0A419E006-F1
#
_cell.length_a   1.000
_cell.length_b   1.000
_cell.length_c   1.000
_cell.angle_alpha   90.00
_cell.angle_beta   90.00
_cell.angle_gamma   90.00
#
_symmetry.space_group_name_H-M   'P 1'
#
loop_
_entity.id
_entity.type
_entity.pdbx_description
1 polymer ?
#
loop_
_entity_poly.entity_id
_entity_poly.type
_entity_poly.pdbx_seq_one_letter_code
_entity_poly.pdbx_strand_id
1 'polypeptide(L)' 'MLKTFTLQGDNPAQMKEAVEKITAYLRENTPEGVVSKQLLPNSWSIQAYVTEAQTIEVEKMAQAHDLKITISR' A
#
# COMPACT_ATOMS: atom_id res chain seq x y z
N MET A 1 5.94 9.85 8.95
CA MET A 1 5.98 10.80 7.80
C MET A 1 4.91 10.38 6.78
N LEU A 2 4.30 11.32 6.05
CA LEU A 2 3.36 10.96 4.98
C LEU A 2 4.14 10.27 3.84
N LYS A 3 3.56 9.22 3.27
CA LYS A 3 4.06 8.51 2.09
C LYS A 3 2.90 8.16 1.17
N THR A 4 3.20 8.11 -0.13
CA THR A 4 2.27 7.59 -1.14
C THR A 4 2.83 6.29 -1.71
N PHE A 5 2.07 5.20 -1.59
CA PHE A 5 2.36 3.88 -2.12
C PHE A 5 1.50 3.64 -3.37
N THR A 6 2.12 3.50 -4.53
CA THR A 6 1.45 3.09 -5.77
C THR A 6 1.74 1.63 -6.04
N LEU A 7 0.69 0.80 -6.03
CA LEU A 7 0.72 -0.64 -6.23
C LEU A 7 0.18 -0.98 -7.62
N GLN A 8 0.99 -1.60 -8.46
CA GLN A 8 0.64 -2.01 -9.83
C GLN A 8 0.93 -3.49 -10.02
N GLY A 9 0.06 -4.20 -10.73
CA GLY A 9 0.27 -5.60 -11.08
C GLY A 9 -0.61 -6.02 -12.25
N ASP A 10 -0.29 -7.17 -12.84
CA ASP A 10 -1.03 -7.70 -13.99
C ASP A 10 -2.29 -8.47 -13.57
N ASN A 11 -2.43 -8.80 -12.28
CA ASN A 11 -3.58 -9.51 -11.73
C ASN A 11 -4.43 -8.59 -10.81
N PRO A 12 -5.62 -8.14 -11.25
CA PRO A 12 -6.45 -7.23 -10.48
C PRO A 12 -7.01 -7.85 -9.19
N ALA A 13 -7.18 -9.17 -9.12
CA ALA A 13 -7.63 -9.86 -7.91
C ALA A 13 -6.55 -9.84 -6.81
N GLN A 14 -5.31 -10.18 -7.18
CA GLN A 14 -4.17 -10.12 -6.25
C GLN A 14 -3.88 -8.69 -5.80
N MET A 15 -3.98 -7.72 -6.71
CA MET A 15 -3.86 -6.30 -6.36
C MET A 15 -4.88 -5.88 -5.30
N LYS A 16 -6.15 -6.22 -5.50
CA LYS A 16 -7.20 -5.88 -4.54
C LYS A 16 -6.92 -6.49 -3.17
N GLU A 17 -6.54 -7.77 -3.13
CA GLU A 17 -6.21 -8.48 -1.89
C GLU A 17 -5.02 -7.84 -1.17
N ALA A 18 -3.93 -7.55 -1.88
CA ALA A 18 -2.75 -6.91 -1.30
C ALA A 18 -3.06 -5.51 -0.76
N VAL A 19 -3.85 -4.71 -1.49
CA VAL A 19 -4.28 -3.38 -1.08
C VAL A 19 -5.12 -3.45 0.19
N GLU A 20 -6.03 -4.42 0.29
CA GLU A 20 -6.84 -4.62 1.50
C GLU A 20 -5.98 -5.04 2.69
N LYS A 21 -5.02 -5.96 2.51
CA LYS A 21 -4.07 -6.36 3.55
C LYS A 21 -3.19 -5.19 4.03
N ILE A 22 -2.62 -4.42 3.09
CA ILE A 22 -1.79 -3.24 3.40
C ILE A 22 -2.62 -2.19 4.13
N THR A 23 -3.84 -1.91 3.68
CA THR A 23 -4.73 -0.93 4.34
C THR A 23 -5.10 -1.37 5.76
N ALA A 24 -5.38 -2.67 5.96
CA ALA A 24 -5.68 -3.22 7.28
C ALA A 24 -4.47 -3.10 8.21
N TYR A 25 -3.29 -3.54 7.77
CA TYR A 25 -2.04 -3.42 8.52
C TYR A 25 -1.76 -1.99 8.95
N LEU A 26 -1.89 -1.03 8.03
CA LEU A 26 -1.65 0.38 8.32
C LEU A 26 -2.67 0.95 9.31
N ARG A 27 -3.95 0.57 9.23
CA ARG A 27 -4.97 0.99 10.21
C ARG A 27 -4.75 0.37 11.59
N GLU A 28 -4.31 -0.87 11.67
CA GLU A 28 -4.08 -1.55 12.94
C GLU A 28 -2.89 -0.94 13.70
N ASN A 29 -1.83 -0.62 12.95
CA ASN A 29 -0.60 -0.06 13.53
C ASN A 29 -0.61 1.47 13.58
N THR A 30 -1.51 2.13 12.85
CA THR A 30 -1.68 3.58 12.83
C THR A 30 -3.13 3.93 12.43
N PRO A 31 -4.07 3.92 13.38
CA PRO A 31 -5.51 4.10 13.11
C PRO A 31 -5.86 5.38 12.35
N GLU A 32 -5.13 6.46 12.62
CA GLU A 32 -5.26 7.77 11.93
C GLU A 32 -4.28 7.93 10.76
N GLY A 33 -3.51 6.88 10.46
CA GLY A 33 -2.38 6.91 9.55
C GLY A 33 -2.80 6.86 8.09
N VAL A 34 -3.85 6.11 7.73
CA VAL A 34 -4.29 6.02 6.33
C VAL A 34 -5.10 7.25 5.95
N VAL A 35 -4.50 8.10 5.11
CA VAL A 35 -5.06 9.38 4.67
C VAL A 35 -5.99 9.20 3.48
N SER A 36 -5.62 8.35 2.52
CA SER A 36 -6.40 8.13 1.30
C SER A 36 -6.11 6.79 0.66
N LYS A 37 -7.12 6.23 -0.02
CA LYS A 37 -7.01 5.05 -0.88
C LYS A 37 -7.77 5.30 -2.17
N GLN A 38 -7.07 5.29 -3.30
CA GLN A 38 -7.63 5.56 -4.62
C GLN A 38 -7.34 4.41 -5.58
N LEU A 39 -8.38 3.96 -6.28
CA LEU A 39 -8.26 3.05 -7.41
C LEU A 39 -7.92 3.86 -8.67
N LEU A 40 -6.89 3.43 -9.39
CA LEU A 40 -6.46 3.94 -10.69
C LEU A 40 -6.62 2.83 -11.74
N PRO A 41 -6.62 3.12 -13.06
CA PRO A 41 -6.96 2.15 -14.10
C PRO A 41 -6.18 0.83 -14.04
N ASN A 42 -4.90 0.86 -13.66
CA ASN A 42 -4.03 -0.31 -13.55
C ASN A 42 -3.24 -0.34 -12.23
N SER A 43 -3.63 0.47 -11.24
CA SER A 43 -2.88 0.58 -9.99
C SER A 43 -3.77 1.03 -8.83
N TRP A 44 -3.27 0.88 -7.61
CA TRP A 44 -3.88 1.47 -6.42
C TRP A 44 -2.90 2.45 -5.80
N SER A 45 -3.40 3.60 -5.39
CA SER A 45 -2.64 4.59 -4.63
C SER A 45 -3.13 4.59 -3.19
N ILE A 46 -2.22 4.43 -2.23
CA ILE A 46 -2.48 4.49 -0.79
C ILE A 46 -1.61 5.59 -0.22
N GLN A 47 -2.23 6.59 0.42
CA GLN A 47 -1.51 7.62 1.16
C GLN A 47 -1.65 7.33 2.65
N ALA A 48 -0.51 7.23 3.35
CA ALA A 48 -0.52 7.01 4.78
C ALA A 48 0.67 7.64 5.50
N TYR A 49 0.45 8.10 6.73
CA TYR A 49 1.51 8.38 7.68
C TYR A 49 2.11 7.07 8.17
N VAL A 50 3.38 6.88 7.85
CA VAL A 50 4.12 5.65 8.15
C VAL A 50 5.46 5.96 8.78
N THR A 51 5.95 4.99 9.54
CA THR A 51 7.35 4.89 9.95
C THR A 51 8.17 4.18 8.87
N GLU A 52 9.49 4.20 9.03
CA GLU A 52 10.39 3.47 8.13
C GLU A 52 10.15 1.95 8.18
N ALA A 53 9.94 1.40 9.39
CA ALA A 53 9.62 -0.02 9.57
C ALA A 53 8.33 -0.41 8.84
N GLN A 54 7.28 0.41 8.94
CA GLN A 54 6.03 0.18 8.21
C GLN A 54 6.21 0.30 6.71
N THR A 55 7.04 1.23 6.24
CA THR A 55 7.33 1.40 4.81
C THR A 55 7.94 0.11 4.22
N ILE A 56 8.91 -0.48 4.94
CA ILE A 56 9.57 -1.74 4.56
C ILE A 56 8.55 -2.89 4.56
N GLU A 57 7.67 -2.96 5.56
CA GLU A 57 6.68 -4.03 5.64
C GLU A 57 5.64 -3.93 4.51
N VAL A 58 5.18 -2.73 4.18
CA VAL A 58 4.27 -2.49 3.05
C VAL A 58 4.94 -2.89 1.72
N GLU A 59 6.22 -2.57 1.54
CA GLU A 59 6.98 -2.98 0.36
C GLU A 59 7.08 -4.51 0.25
N LYS A 60 7.42 -5.18 1.34
CA LYS A 60 7.51 -6.65 1.40
C LYS A 60 6.17 -7.32 1.12
N MET A 61 5.08 -6.79 1.66
CA MET A 61 3.72 -7.29 1.38
C MET A 61 3.36 -7.15 -0.09
N ALA A 62 3.71 -6.02 -0.73
CA ALA A 62 3.46 -5.83 -2.16
C ALA A 62 4.26 -6.82 -3.02
N GLN A 63 5.55 -7.01 -2.73
CA GLN A 63 6.41 -7.97 -3.43
C GLN A 63 5.94 -9.42 -3.27
N ALA A 64 5.41 -9.79 -2.10
CA ALA A 64 4.87 -11.12 -1.84
C ALA A 64 3.60 -11.45 -2.66
N HIS A 65 2.96 -10.46 -3.25
CA HIS A 65 1.80 -10.62 -4.15
C HIS A 65 2.17 -10.29 -5.61
N ASP A 66 3.46 -10.39 -5.96
CA ASP A 66 4.00 -10.10 -7.29
C ASP A 66 3.63 -8.70 -7.82
N LEU A 67 3.47 -7.72 -6.91
CA LEU A 67 3.13 -6.35 -7.27
C LEU A 67 4.37 -5.47 -7.37
N LYS A 68 4.39 -4.62 -8.40
CA LYS A 68 5.32 -3.50 -8.49
C LYS A 68 4.82 -2.37 -7.58
N ILE A 69 5.62 -2.02 -6.57
CA ILE A 69 5.36 -0.89 -5.68
C ILE A 69 6.28 0.30 -6.00
N THR A 70 5.72 1.50 -5.99
CA THR A 70 6.47 2.76 -6.04
C THR A 70 6.12 3.60 -4.82
N ILE A 71 7.13 4.04 -4.09
CA ILE A 71 6.96 4.79 -2.83
C ILE A 71 7.49 6.21 -3.02
N SER A 72 6.62 7.19 -2.86
CA SER A 72 6.98 8.62 -2.93
C SER A 72 6.80 9.30 -1.56
N ARG A 73 7.53 10.40 -1.38
CA ARG A 73 7.52 11.20 -0.14
C ARG A 73 6.31 12.13 -0.11
#